data_AF-A0A353PY99-F1
#
_entry.id   AF-A0A353PY99-F1
#
_cell.length_a   1.000
_cell.length_b   1.000
_cell.length_c   1.000
_cell.angle_alpha   90.00
_cell.angle_beta   90.00
_cell.angle_gamma   90.00
#
_symmetry.space_group_name_H-M   'P 1'
#
loop_
_entity.id
_entity.type
_entity.pdbx_description
1 polymer ?
#
loop_
_entity_poly.entity_id
_entity_poly.type
_entity_poly.pdbx_seq_one_letter_code
_entity_poly.pdbx_strand_id
1 'polypeptide(L)'
;PYPSSATIAPSAPKDFAIVAEEGYGNPDADFVGCIVALEDAGVKTVGVTNECTGRDGKSQPLVALDEKLTAIVSTGNVSELIELPPMETVLGELESLARDGLSGGWANDEILGPSVRSDGSIIMENNAMFCGDMIIGWSPKTMKEF
;
A
#
# COMPACT_ATOMS: atom_id res chain seq x y z
N PRO A 1 13.68 -0.90 -22.38
CA PRO A 1 13.68 -0.06 -21.16
C PRO A 1 12.33 0.66 -21.03
N TYR A 2 11.53 0.26 -20.04
CA TYR A 2 10.32 1.01 -19.70
C TYR A 2 10.74 2.43 -19.26
N PRO A 3 10.13 3.51 -19.78
CA PRO A 3 10.38 4.83 -19.24
C PRO A 3 9.86 4.86 -17.80
N SER A 4 10.76 5.06 -16.83
CA SER A 4 10.35 5.34 -15.46
C SER A 4 9.56 6.66 -15.45
N SER A 5 8.67 6.83 -14.48
CA SER A 5 7.90 8.08 -14.28
C SER A 5 8.79 9.33 -14.23
N ALA A 6 10.05 9.19 -13.79
CA ALA A 6 11.06 10.24 -13.80
C ALA A 6 11.37 10.79 -15.22
N THR A 7 11.29 9.94 -16.25
CA THR A 7 11.54 10.35 -17.65
C THR A 7 10.48 11.30 -18.22
N ILE A 8 9.31 11.43 -17.56
CA ILE A 8 8.21 12.31 -17.98
C ILE A 8 8.36 13.72 -17.38
N ALA A 9 9.18 13.88 -16.33
CA ALA A 9 9.38 15.15 -15.63
C ALA A 9 10.27 16.24 -16.31
N PRO A 10 11.14 15.99 -17.32
CA PRO A 10 12.17 16.97 -17.70
C PRO A 10 11.67 18.23 -18.45
N SER A 11 10.36 18.41 -18.63
CA SER A 11 9.79 19.52 -19.41
C SER A 11 9.10 20.62 -18.60
N ALA A 12 9.02 20.51 -17.26
CA ALA A 12 8.41 21.53 -16.41
C ALA A 12 9.43 22.10 -15.41
N PRO A 13 9.49 23.42 -15.18
CA PRO A 13 10.21 23.97 -14.04
C PRO A 13 9.53 23.46 -12.77
N LYS A 14 10.19 22.57 -12.03
CA LYS A 14 9.66 22.03 -10.78
C LYS A 14 10.64 22.33 -9.67
N ASP A 15 10.25 23.22 -8.76
CA ASP A 15 10.99 23.46 -7.52
C ASP A 15 10.99 22.20 -6.63
N PHE A 16 9.95 21.37 -6.75
CA PHE A 16 9.80 20.10 -6.03
C PHE A 16 8.83 19.12 -6.72
N ALA A 17 8.82 17.87 -6.27
CA ALA A 17 7.91 16.81 -6.69
C ALA A 17 7.35 16.05 -5.48
N ILE A 18 6.07 15.67 -5.56
CA ILE A 18 5.47 14.70 -4.64
C ILE A 18 5.46 13.35 -5.36
N VAL A 19 6.06 12.35 -4.74
CA VAL A 19 6.02 10.97 -5.21
C VAL A 19 5.10 10.21 -4.27
N ALA A 20 4.05 9.58 -4.80
CA ALA A 20 3.16 8.74 -4.03
C ALA A 20 3.24 7.32 -4.58
N GLU A 21 3.27 6.34 -3.70
CA GLU A 21 3.32 4.92 -4.06
C GLU A 21 2.21 4.16 -3.36
N GLU A 22 1.48 3.37 -4.14
CA GLU A 22 0.51 2.40 -3.65
C GLU A 22 1.05 0.99 -3.88
N GLY A 23 1.11 0.23 -2.79
CA GLY A 23 1.44 -1.18 -2.82
C GLY A 23 2.56 -1.51 -1.85
N TYR A 24 3.30 -2.58 -2.13
CA TYR A 24 4.53 -2.92 -1.44
C TYR A 24 5.32 -3.96 -2.24
N GLY A 25 6.62 -4.08 -1.97
CA GLY A 25 7.50 -5.01 -2.67
C GLY A 25 8.19 -4.37 -3.87
N ASN A 26 7.71 -4.65 -5.09
CA ASN A 26 8.28 -4.01 -6.29
C ASN A 26 7.98 -2.50 -6.36
N PRO A 27 6.76 -2.03 -6.03
CA PRO A 27 6.45 -0.61 -5.91
C PRO A 27 7.41 0.17 -4.99
N ASP A 28 7.83 -0.40 -3.84
CA ASP A 28 8.81 0.23 -2.95
C ASP A 28 10.12 0.55 -3.66
N ALA A 29 10.62 -0.39 -4.47
CA ALA A 29 11.86 -0.22 -5.21
C ALA A 29 11.73 0.87 -6.29
N ASP A 30 10.59 0.90 -6.98
CA ASP A 30 10.29 1.94 -7.96
C ASP A 30 10.12 3.31 -7.30
N PHE A 31 9.47 3.38 -6.14
CA PHE A 31 9.28 4.60 -5.34
C PHE A 31 10.61 5.21 -4.92
N VAL A 32 11.47 4.39 -4.30
CA VAL A 32 12.83 4.78 -3.90
C VAL A 32 13.62 5.21 -5.13
N GLY A 33 13.58 4.43 -6.22
CA GLY A 33 14.28 4.75 -7.46
C GLY A 33 13.82 6.06 -8.10
N CYS A 34 12.53 6.37 -8.04
CA CYS A 34 11.98 7.63 -8.55
C CYS A 34 12.44 8.83 -7.72
N ILE A 35 12.42 8.72 -6.39
CA ILE A 35 12.90 9.76 -5.48
C ILE A 35 14.39 10.02 -5.73
N VAL A 36 15.22 8.97 -5.79
CA VAL A 36 16.65 9.08 -6.05
C VAL A 36 16.91 9.77 -7.39
N ALA A 37 16.22 9.35 -8.45
CA ALA A 37 16.38 9.95 -9.78
C ALA A 37 15.99 11.44 -9.83
N LEU A 38 14.95 11.84 -9.07
CA LEU A 38 14.51 13.24 -8.99
C LEU A 38 15.49 14.09 -8.18
N GLU A 39 15.95 13.61 -7.02
CA GLU A 39 16.94 14.30 -6.19
C GLU A 39 18.28 14.46 -6.94
N ASP A 40 18.72 13.43 -7.68
CA ASP A 40 19.93 13.49 -8.51
C ASP A 40 19.80 14.49 -9.67
N ALA A 41 18.58 14.74 -10.15
CA ALA A 41 18.27 15.77 -11.14
C ALA A 41 18.11 17.18 -10.52
N GLY A 42 18.29 17.33 -9.20
CA GLY A 42 18.16 18.60 -8.49
C GLY A 42 16.70 19.00 -8.16
N VAL A 43 15.75 18.08 -8.28
CA VAL A 43 14.34 18.30 -7.92
C VAL A 43 14.11 17.78 -6.51
N LYS A 44 13.69 18.65 -5.58
CA LYS A 44 13.37 18.24 -4.21
C LYS A 44 12.12 17.38 -4.14
N THR A 45 12.13 16.38 -3.28
CA THR A 45 11.06 15.39 -3.20
C THR A 45 10.40 15.32 -1.84
N VAL A 46 9.11 15.03 -1.83
CA VAL A 46 8.38 14.51 -0.66
C VAL A 46 7.72 13.21 -1.08
N GLY A 47 8.04 12.12 -0.38
CA GLY A 47 7.44 10.82 -0.59
C GLY A 47 6.21 10.62 0.28
N VAL A 48 5.17 9.97 -0.24
CA VAL A 48 3.97 9.54 0.50
C VAL A 48 3.76 8.06 0.22
N THR A 49 3.74 7.22 1.24
CA THR A 49 3.68 5.75 1.10
C THR A 49 3.10 5.13 2.37
N ASN A 50 2.46 3.98 2.21
CA ASN A 50 2.12 3.08 3.31
C ASN A 50 3.31 2.14 3.56
N GLU A 51 3.53 1.75 4.81
CA GLU A 51 4.71 0.96 5.19
C GLU A 51 4.34 -0.50 5.47
N CYS A 52 5.25 -1.42 5.19
CA CYS A 52 5.11 -2.84 5.52
C CYS A 52 6.01 -3.21 6.71
N THR A 53 5.70 -2.66 7.88
CA THR A 53 6.53 -2.82 9.09
C THR A 53 6.20 -4.08 9.90
N GLY A 54 5.30 -4.93 9.42
CA GLY A 54 4.85 -6.13 10.13
C GLY A 54 3.88 -5.80 11.26
N ARG A 55 3.17 -6.81 11.79
CA ARG A 55 2.14 -6.63 12.83
C ARG A 55 2.67 -5.98 14.13
N ASP A 56 3.98 -6.11 14.39
CA ASP A 56 4.63 -5.54 15.57
C ASP A 56 5.27 -4.16 15.30
N GLY A 57 5.23 -3.69 14.06
CA GLY A 57 5.76 -2.40 13.63
C GLY A 57 7.29 -2.31 13.62
N LYS A 58 8.02 -3.42 13.62
CA LYS A 58 9.48 -3.43 13.77
C LYS A 58 10.27 -3.84 12.53
N SER A 59 9.58 -4.32 11.50
CA SER A 59 10.23 -4.68 10.24
C SER A 59 10.67 -3.42 9.49
N GLN A 60 11.63 -3.58 8.58
CA GLN A 60 12.02 -2.52 7.67
C GLN A 60 10.78 -2.05 6.88
N PRO A 61 10.50 -0.73 6.81
CA PRO A 61 9.22 -0.23 6.29
C PRO A 61 9.03 -0.41 4.78
N LEU A 62 10.12 -0.35 4.01
CA LEU A 62 10.16 -0.48 2.55
C LEU A 62 11.17 -1.55 2.16
N VAL A 63 10.97 -2.26 1.05
CA VAL A 63 11.94 -3.28 0.57
C VAL A 63 13.30 -2.68 0.18
N ALA A 64 13.33 -1.42 -0.25
CA ALA A 64 14.55 -0.68 -0.55
C ALA A 64 14.61 0.63 0.25
N LEU A 65 15.82 1.09 0.58
CA LEU A 65 16.08 2.36 1.25
C LEU A 65 17.27 3.05 0.60
N ASP A 66 17.29 4.38 0.63
CA ASP A 66 18.39 5.22 0.15
C ASP A 66 18.51 6.46 1.05
N GLU A 67 19.73 6.98 1.23
CA GLU A 67 20.01 8.16 2.05
C GLU A 67 19.30 9.43 1.57
N LYS A 68 18.85 9.47 0.31
CA LYS A 68 18.10 10.59 -0.26
C LYS A 68 16.63 10.63 0.17
N LEU A 69 16.10 9.55 0.78
CA LEU A 69 14.74 9.52 1.36
C LEU A 69 14.70 10.33 2.66
N THR A 70 14.79 11.65 2.54
CA THR A 70 14.90 12.59 3.67
C THR A 70 13.57 13.23 4.07
N ALA A 71 12.53 13.08 3.24
CA ALA A 71 11.20 13.62 3.48
C ALA A 71 10.12 12.62 3.06
N ILE A 72 9.81 11.67 3.94
CA ILE A 72 8.77 10.65 3.74
C ILE A 72 7.62 10.88 4.73
N VAL A 73 6.39 10.83 4.23
CA VAL A 73 5.16 10.83 5.00
C VAL A 73 4.58 9.43 4.93
N SER A 74 4.60 8.74 6.07
CA SER A 74 3.91 7.45 6.22
C SER A 74 2.40 7.68 6.34
N THR A 75 1.61 6.87 5.64
CA THR A 75 0.14 6.84 5.73
C THR A 75 -0.37 5.71 6.63
N GLY A 76 0.53 4.90 7.19
CA GLY A 76 0.19 3.81 8.12
C GLY A 76 0.90 2.51 7.78
N ASN A 77 0.58 1.46 8.53
CA ASN A 77 1.16 0.13 8.36
C ASN A 77 0.17 -0.81 7.66
N VAL A 78 0.56 -1.38 6.53
CA VAL A 78 -0.28 -2.35 5.79
C VAL A 78 -0.42 -3.68 6.51
N SER A 79 0.47 -3.98 7.46
CA SER A 79 0.38 -5.19 8.29
C SER A 79 -0.50 -5.01 9.54
N GLU A 80 -1.15 -3.86 9.71
CA GLU A 80 -2.04 -3.63 10.85
C GLU A 80 -3.26 -4.55 10.78
N LEU A 81 -3.65 -5.13 11.92
CA LEU A 81 -4.79 -6.04 11.98
C LEU A 81 -6.09 -5.25 12.04
N ILE A 82 -7.02 -5.63 11.15
CA ILE A 82 -8.38 -5.13 11.09
C ILE A 82 -9.31 -6.27 11.46
N GLU A 83 -10.21 -5.99 12.40
CA GLU A 83 -11.32 -6.87 12.76
C GLU A 83 -12.64 -6.22 12.31
N LEU A 84 -13.42 -6.95 11.52
CA LEU A 84 -14.77 -6.54 11.14
C LEU A 84 -15.78 -7.52 11.77
N PRO A 85 -16.86 -6.99 12.37
CA PRO A 85 -17.91 -7.84 12.94
C PRO A 85 -18.67 -8.58 11.83
N PRO A 86 -19.51 -9.58 12.17
CA PRO A 86 -20.40 -10.20 11.20
C PRO A 86 -21.33 -9.14 10.58
N MET A 87 -21.42 -9.13 9.26
CA MET A 87 -22.26 -8.18 8.53
C MET A 87 -23.60 -8.81 8.13
N GLU A 88 -24.68 -8.04 8.17
CA GLU A 88 -26.01 -8.49 7.72
C GLU A 88 -26.02 -8.87 6.23
N THR A 89 -25.23 -8.16 5.43
CA THR A 89 -25.09 -8.40 3.99
C THR A 89 -23.61 -8.59 3.65
N VAL A 90 -23.29 -9.70 2.99
CA VAL A 90 -21.99 -9.96 2.39
C VAL A 90 -22.14 -9.89 0.86
N LEU A 91 -21.34 -9.04 0.23
CA LEU A 91 -21.27 -8.96 -1.23
C LEU A 91 -20.09 -9.80 -1.72
N GLY A 92 -20.37 -10.85 -2.47
CA GLY A 92 -19.35 -11.84 -2.88
C GLY A 92 -19.31 -13.04 -1.94
N GLU A 93 -18.13 -13.64 -1.77
CA GLU A 93 -17.91 -14.85 -0.98
C GLU A 93 -16.91 -14.59 0.15
N LEU A 94 -17.34 -14.76 1.40
CA LEU A 94 -16.51 -14.46 2.57
C LEU A 94 -15.32 -15.42 2.67
N GLU A 95 -15.53 -16.70 2.37
CA GLU A 95 -14.51 -17.75 2.44
C GLU A 95 -13.33 -17.53 1.48
N SER A 96 -13.50 -16.68 0.46
CA SER A 96 -12.40 -16.29 -0.44
C SER A 96 -11.26 -15.58 0.31
N LEU A 97 -11.55 -14.87 1.41
CA LEU A 97 -10.52 -14.27 2.27
C LEU A 97 -9.58 -15.31 2.89
N ALA A 98 -10.09 -16.49 3.23
CA ALA A 98 -9.30 -17.56 3.83
C ALA A 98 -8.66 -18.50 2.78
N ARG A 99 -9.37 -18.78 1.68
CA ARG A 99 -9.02 -19.85 0.73
C ARG A 99 -8.18 -19.38 -0.46
N ASP A 100 -8.47 -18.20 -1.01
CA ASP A 100 -8.03 -17.83 -2.37
C ASP A 100 -6.70 -17.04 -2.37
N GLY A 101 -6.05 -16.91 -1.21
CA GLY A 101 -4.77 -16.19 -1.09
C GLY A 101 -4.91 -14.68 -1.30
N LEU A 102 -6.06 -14.11 -0.93
CA LEU A 102 -6.21 -12.66 -0.82
C LEU A 102 -5.12 -12.11 0.10
N SER A 103 -4.48 -11.01 -0.29
CA SER A 103 -3.52 -10.34 0.60
C SER A 103 -4.21 -9.99 1.91
N GLY A 104 -3.53 -10.27 3.03
CA GLY A 104 -4.04 -10.05 4.38
C GLY A 104 -4.99 -11.07 4.95
N GLY A 105 -5.46 -12.04 4.15
CA GLY A 105 -6.26 -13.15 4.63
C GLY A 105 -5.44 -14.44 4.78
N TRP A 106 -5.91 -15.34 5.65
CA TRP A 106 -5.29 -16.64 5.88
C TRP A 106 -6.32 -17.71 6.27
N ALA A 107 -6.02 -18.96 5.89
CA ALA A 107 -6.83 -20.11 6.27
C ALA A 107 -6.72 -20.44 7.76
N ASN A 108 -5.52 -20.32 8.34
CA ASN A 108 -5.30 -20.57 9.77
C ASN A 108 -4.01 -19.89 10.26
N ASP A 109 -4.10 -19.17 11.37
CA ASP A 109 -2.98 -18.65 12.15
C ASP A 109 -3.00 -19.37 13.53
N GLU A 110 -1.83 -19.79 14.02
CA GLU A 110 -1.74 -20.58 15.27
C GLU A 110 -2.21 -19.83 16.51
N ILE A 111 -2.16 -18.49 16.47
CA ILE A 111 -2.51 -17.62 17.59
C ILE A 111 -3.88 -16.99 17.34
N LEU A 112 -4.09 -16.45 16.14
CA LEU A 112 -5.28 -15.68 15.81
C LEU A 112 -6.43 -16.56 15.33
N GLY A 113 -6.17 -17.78 14.86
CA GLY A 113 -7.15 -18.64 14.20
C GLY A 113 -7.38 -18.25 12.73
N PRO A 114 -8.47 -18.71 12.09
CA PRO A 114 -8.75 -18.39 10.68
C PRO A 114 -9.17 -16.92 10.49
N SER A 115 -8.89 -16.34 9.32
CA SER A 115 -9.37 -15.00 8.97
C SER A 115 -10.89 -14.91 8.95
N VAL A 116 -11.58 -15.96 8.48
CA VAL A 116 -13.04 -16.05 8.49
C VAL A 116 -13.48 -16.88 9.70
N ARG A 117 -14.28 -16.28 10.59
CA ARG A 117 -14.77 -16.93 11.80
C ARG A 117 -16.10 -17.65 11.53
N SER A 118 -16.43 -18.63 12.36
CA SER A 118 -17.69 -19.39 12.23
C SER A 118 -18.95 -18.55 12.46
N ASP A 119 -18.84 -17.38 13.08
CA ASP A 119 -19.93 -16.43 13.27
C ASP A 119 -20.05 -15.42 12.12
N GLY A 120 -19.17 -15.49 11.11
CA GLY A 120 -19.14 -14.57 9.96
C GLY A 120 -18.35 -13.27 10.21
N SER A 121 -17.75 -13.09 11.39
CA SER A 121 -16.76 -12.02 11.61
C SER A 121 -15.46 -12.34 10.88
N ILE A 122 -14.65 -11.31 10.62
CA ILE A 122 -13.34 -11.48 10.00
C ILE A 122 -12.23 -10.76 10.73
N ILE A 123 -11.04 -11.34 10.67
CA ILE A 123 -9.76 -10.72 11.01
C ILE A 123 -8.83 -10.81 9.79
N MET A 124 -8.17 -9.70 9.45
CA MET A 124 -7.24 -9.63 8.32
C MET A 124 -6.20 -8.56 8.55
N GLU A 125 -5.11 -8.59 7.78
CA GLU A 125 -4.20 -7.44 7.69
C GLU A 125 -4.78 -6.37 6.74
N ASN A 126 -4.42 -5.12 6.99
CA ASN A 126 -4.87 -3.96 6.21
C ASN A 126 -4.46 -4.01 4.73
N ASN A 127 -3.43 -4.77 4.37
CA ASN A 127 -3.07 -5.06 2.98
C ASN A 127 -4.18 -5.81 2.20
N ALA A 128 -5.25 -6.28 2.83
CA ALA A 128 -6.47 -6.72 2.16
C ALA A 128 -7.21 -5.58 1.44
N MET A 129 -6.98 -4.33 1.86
CA MET A 129 -7.56 -3.11 1.28
C MET A 129 -6.65 -2.50 0.20
N PHE A 130 -5.76 -3.31 -0.40
CA PHE A 130 -4.77 -2.91 -1.41
C PHE A 130 -5.35 -1.99 -2.50
N CYS A 131 -4.64 -0.91 -2.83
CA CYS A 131 -5.07 0.15 -3.78
C CYS A 131 -6.39 0.88 -3.41
N GLY A 132 -6.87 0.72 -2.16
CA GLY A 132 -8.06 1.39 -1.63
C GLY A 132 -7.77 2.30 -0.42
N ASP A 133 -6.50 2.54 -0.11
CA ASP A 133 -6.01 3.27 1.07
C ASP A 133 -5.98 4.80 0.89
N MET A 134 -6.26 5.29 -0.32
CA MET A 134 -6.51 6.71 -0.61
C MET A 134 -5.33 7.62 -0.24
N ILE A 135 -4.09 7.15 -0.43
CA ILE A 135 -2.88 7.91 -0.06
C ILE A 135 -2.79 9.30 -0.74
N ILE A 136 -3.39 9.45 -1.92
CA ILE A 136 -3.46 10.71 -2.69
C ILE A 136 -4.82 11.42 -2.53
N GLY A 137 -5.63 10.99 -1.57
CA GLY A 137 -6.96 11.52 -1.29
C GLY A 137 -8.09 10.85 -2.07
N TRP A 138 -9.28 11.43 -1.95
CA TRP A 138 -10.50 10.88 -2.55
C TRP A 138 -10.56 11.15 -4.05
N SER A 139 -10.57 10.09 -4.85
CA SER A 139 -10.96 10.16 -6.25
C SER A 139 -12.45 9.80 -6.37
N PRO A 140 -13.37 10.75 -6.59
CA PRO A 140 -14.81 10.46 -6.74
C PRO A 140 -15.14 9.78 -8.09
N LYS A 141 -14.15 9.22 -8.78
CA LYS A 141 -14.36 8.57 -10.07
C LYS A 141 -15.06 7.23 -9.87
N THR A 142 -16.36 7.23 -10.12
CA THR A 142 -17.16 6.01 -10.24
C THR A 142 -16.88 5.38 -11.60
N MET A 143 -16.63 4.08 -11.62
CA MET A 143 -16.74 3.29 -12.85
C MET A 143 -18.16 3.47 -13.39
N LYS A 144 -18.29 4.11 -14.54
CA LYS A 144 -19.50 4.07 -15.35
C LYS A 144 -19.26 3.05 -16.44
N GLU A 145 -20.07 2.00 -16.48
CA GLU A 145 -20.18 1.18 -17.68
C GLU A 145 -20.68 2.09 -18.83
N PHE A 146 -20.01 2.01 -19.97
CA PHE A 146 -20.43 2.62 -21.23
C PHE A 146 -20.76 1.51 -22.22
#